data_AF-L7WS45-F1
#
_entry.id   AF-L7WS45-F1
#
_cell.length_a   1.000
_cell.length_b   1.000
_cell.length_c   1.000
_cell.angle_alpha   90.00
_cell.angle_beta   90.00
_cell.angle_gamma   90.00
#
_symmetry.space_group_name_H-M   'P 1'
#
loop_
_entity.id
_entity.type
_entity.pdbx_description
1 polymer ?
#
loop_
_entity_poly.entity_id
_entity_poly.type
_entity_poly.pdbx_seq_one_letter_code
_entity_poly.pdbx_strand_id
1 'polypeptide(L)'
;VDKAATMFVTGPDVVKTVLGEEVSFDELGGAMTHGTKSGVAHFVAKNEYECMDYIKTLLSYIPQNSTEEPPRIKSDDDPNRLDHNLINLKPEDSLKPYDMKPIILSILDNNNFFEIHELFAQNVVVGFGRMNGRTV
;
A
#
# COMPACT_ATOMS: atom_id res chain seq x y z
N VAL A 1 5.08 -6.80 -11.15
CA VAL A 1 5.57 -8.07 -10.58
C VAL A 1 7.07 -8.00 -10.47
N ASP A 2 7.62 -8.33 -9.31
CA ASP A 2 9.06 -8.28 -9.04
C ASP A 2 9.83 -9.09 -10.09
N LYS A 3 10.94 -8.53 -10.57
CA LYS A 3 11.85 -9.11 -11.60
C LYS A 3 11.23 -9.49 -12.94
N ALA A 4 9.95 -9.22 -13.17
CA ALA A 4 9.24 -9.52 -14.43
C ALA A 4 8.73 -8.26 -15.13
N ALA A 5 8.49 -7.17 -14.39
CA ALA A 5 7.93 -5.93 -14.94
C ALA A 5 8.93 -4.78 -14.84
N THR A 6 9.03 -4.01 -15.93
CA THR A 6 9.90 -2.83 -16.05
C THR A 6 9.16 -1.72 -16.80
N MET A 7 9.33 -0.46 -16.39
CA MET A 7 8.75 0.72 -17.05
C MET A 7 9.76 1.87 -17.10
N PHE A 8 9.83 2.59 -18.22
CA PHE A 8 10.63 3.82 -18.37
C PHE A 8 10.19 4.56 -19.64
N VAL A 9 10.39 5.87 -19.68
CA VAL A 9 10.13 6.68 -20.89
C VAL A 9 11.24 6.50 -21.92
N THR A 10 12.48 6.47 -21.45
CA THR A 10 13.69 6.37 -22.28
C THR A 10 14.53 5.21 -21.77
N GLY A 11 14.95 4.30 -22.67
CA GLY A 11 15.66 3.08 -22.29
C GLY A 11 17.14 3.28 -21.90
N PRO A 12 17.76 2.28 -21.26
CA PRO A 12 19.14 2.36 -20.76
C PRO A 12 20.17 2.72 -21.83
N ASP A 13 19.99 2.22 -23.06
CA ASP A 13 20.94 2.46 -24.16
C ASP A 13 21.01 3.96 -24.54
N VAL A 14 19.88 4.65 -24.49
CA VAL A 14 19.80 6.08 -24.77
C VAL A 14 20.37 6.88 -23.60
N VAL A 15 20.12 6.46 -22.36
CA VAL A 15 20.73 7.06 -21.16
C VAL A 15 22.25 6.98 -21.24
N LYS A 16 22.80 5.81 -21.59
CA LYS A 16 24.23 5.62 -21.78
C LYS A 16 24.79 6.49 -22.90
N THR A 17 24.10 6.59 -24.03
CA THR A 17 24.58 7.35 -25.20
C THR A 17 24.53 8.86 -24.98
N VAL A 18 23.52 9.37 -24.28
CA VAL A 18 23.28 10.81 -24.10
C VAL A 18 23.93 11.35 -22.82
N LEU A 19 23.81 10.62 -21.71
CA LEU A 19 24.28 11.05 -20.39
C LEU A 19 25.60 10.38 -19.98
N GLY A 20 26.03 9.32 -20.68
CA GLY A 20 27.23 8.56 -20.32
C GLY A 20 27.04 7.65 -19.10
N GLU A 21 25.83 7.53 -18.58
CA GLU A 21 25.52 6.73 -17.40
C GLU A 21 25.17 5.29 -17.79
N GLU A 22 25.85 4.31 -17.18
CA GLU A 22 25.48 2.89 -17.31
C GLU A 22 24.53 2.50 -16.18
N VAL A 23 23.31 2.13 -16.54
CA VAL A 23 22.27 1.69 -15.61
C VAL A 23 21.62 0.42 -16.16
N SER A 24 21.33 -0.55 -15.30
CA SER A 24 20.59 -1.74 -15.71
C SER A 24 19.09 -1.45 -15.89
N PHE A 25 18.36 -2.34 -16.57
CA PHE A 25 16.90 -2.24 -16.72
C PHE A 25 16.18 -2.21 -15.37
N ASP A 26 16.61 -3.04 -14.42
CA ASP A 26 16.02 -3.12 -13.08
C ASP A 26 16.30 -1.85 -12.26
N GLU A 27 17.51 -1.30 -12.35
CA GLU A 27 17.87 -0.05 -11.67
C GLU A 27 17.16 1.16 -12.28
N LEU A 28 16.96 1.17 -13.61
CA LEU A 28 16.31 2.29 -14.30
C LEU A 28 14.79 2.30 -14.08
N GLY A 29 14.15 1.14 -14.11
CA GLY A 29 12.69 1.07 -14.21
C GLY A 29 12.07 -0.21 -13.66
N GLY A 30 12.81 -1.00 -12.88
CA GLY A 30 12.28 -2.23 -12.29
C GLY A 30 11.14 -1.96 -11.31
N ALA A 31 10.31 -2.98 -11.08
CA ALA A 31 9.17 -2.90 -10.15
C ALA A 31 9.57 -2.37 -8.75
N MET A 32 10.71 -2.83 -8.20
CA MET A 32 11.20 -2.37 -6.89
C MET A 32 11.63 -0.89 -6.92
N THR A 33 12.29 -0.45 -7.99
CA THR A 33 12.67 0.96 -8.17
C THR A 33 11.43 1.86 -8.16
N HIS A 34 10.37 1.45 -8.87
CA HIS A 34 9.11 2.19 -8.87
C HIS A 34 8.32 2.10 -7.57
N GLY A 35 8.43 0.99 -6.84
CA GLY A 35 7.75 0.79 -5.56
C GLY A 35 8.41 1.46 -4.36
N THR A 36 9.72 1.79 -4.45
CA THR A 36 10.48 2.34 -3.30
C THR A 36 11.03 3.74 -3.54
N LYS A 37 11.43 4.07 -4.78
CA LYS A 37 12.14 5.33 -5.08
C LYS A 37 11.30 6.33 -5.84
N SER A 38 10.64 5.92 -6.93
CA SER A 38 9.89 6.87 -7.77
C SER A 38 8.42 7.00 -7.36
N GLY A 39 7.87 6.05 -6.61
CA GLY A 39 6.46 6.01 -6.21
C GLY A 39 5.49 5.82 -7.38
N VAL A 40 5.96 5.29 -8.51
CA VAL A 40 5.10 5.04 -9.69
C VAL A 40 4.30 3.76 -9.52
N ALA A 41 4.87 2.77 -8.82
CA ALA A 41 4.20 1.50 -8.54
C ALA A 41 3.62 1.53 -7.13
N HIS A 42 2.32 1.29 -7.02
CA HIS A 42 1.61 1.31 -5.74
C HIS A 42 1.81 0.03 -4.91
N PHE A 43 2.10 -1.07 -5.62
CA PHE A 43 2.35 -2.39 -5.06
C PHE A 43 3.47 -3.08 -5.83
N VAL A 44 4.22 -3.93 -5.14
CA VAL A 44 5.21 -4.83 -5.76
C VAL A 44 4.86 -6.26 -5.35
N ALA A 45 4.16 -6.97 -6.23
CA ALA A 45 3.83 -8.39 -6.04
C ALA A 45 4.99 -9.30 -6.48
N LYS A 46 5.21 -10.41 -5.78
CA LYS A 46 6.24 -11.42 -6.04
C LYS A 46 5.97 -12.25 -7.28
N ASN A 47 4.69 -12.42 -7.64
CA ASN A 47 4.25 -13.13 -8.84
C ASN A 47 2.90 -12.60 -9.33
N GLU A 48 2.44 -13.11 -10.47
CA GLU A 48 1.19 -12.70 -11.11
C GLU A 48 -0.06 -13.07 -10.30
N TYR A 49 -0.04 -14.19 -9.57
CA TYR A 49 -1.17 -14.62 -8.75
C TYR A 49 -1.40 -13.65 -7.59
N GLU A 50 -0.33 -13.30 -6.85
CA GLU A 50 -0.40 -12.30 -5.78
C GLU A 50 -0.80 -10.92 -6.34
N CYS A 51 -0.34 -10.56 -7.54
CA CYS A 51 -0.76 -9.33 -8.21
C CYS A 51 -2.27 -9.33 -8.49
N MET A 52 -2.83 -10.44 -8.97
CA MET A 52 -4.27 -10.56 -9.18
C MET A 52 -5.06 -10.52 -7.87
N ASP A 53 -4.51 -11.08 -6.78
CA ASP A 53 -5.16 -11.03 -5.47
C ASP A 53 -5.18 -9.61 -4.90
N TYR A 54 -4.12 -8.82 -5.09
CA TYR A 54 -4.14 -7.38 -4.76
C TYR A 54 -5.20 -6.62 -5.56
N ILE A 55 -5.32 -6.89 -6.86
CA ILE A 55 -6.34 -6.22 -7.71
C ILE A 55 -7.75 -6.58 -7.24
N LYS A 56 -8.05 -7.86 -7.00
CA LYS A 56 -9.35 -8.29 -6.48
C LYS A 56 -9.66 -7.65 -5.12
N THR A 57 -8.65 -7.59 -4.26
CA THR A 57 -8.77 -6.96 -2.94
C THR A 57 -9.08 -5.47 -3.08
N LEU A 58 -8.33 -4.74 -3.90
CA LEU A 58 -8.57 -3.32 -4.19
C LEU A 58 -9.98 -3.08 -4.72
N LEU A 59 -10.41 -3.86 -5.71
CA LEU A 59 -11.76 -3.73 -6.29
C LEU A 59 -12.87 -4.04 -5.29
N SER A 60 -12.60 -4.80 -4.22
CA SER A 60 -13.57 -5.01 -3.15
C SER A 60 -13.83 -3.75 -2.31
N TYR A 61 -12.90 -2.79 -2.31
CA TYR A 61 -13.01 -1.54 -1.54
C TYR A 61 -13.64 -0.40 -2.36
N ILE A 62 -13.49 -0.40 -3.69
CA ILE A 62 -13.84 0.72 -4.58
C ILE A 62 -15.25 0.53 -5.19
N PRO A 63 -16.09 1.58 -5.30
CA PRO A 63 -17.35 1.50 -6.03
C PRO A 63 -17.15 1.28 -7.53
N GLN A 64 -18.18 0.78 -8.22
CA GLN A 64 -18.09 0.55 -9.66
C GLN A 64 -17.97 1.85 -10.47
N ASN A 65 -18.42 2.97 -9.90
CA ASN A 65 -18.36 4.30 -10.50
C ASN A 65 -18.47 5.40 -9.43
N SER A 66 -18.29 6.66 -9.82
CA SER A 66 -18.28 7.80 -8.89
C SER A 66 -19.65 8.24 -8.36
N THR A 67 -20.75 7.63 -8.84
CA THR A 67 -22.12 7.93 -8.36
C THR A 67 -22.64 6.90 -7.37
N GLU A 68 -21.90 5.81 -7.16
CA GLU A 68 -22.25 4.74 -6.24
C GLU A 68 -21.44 4.81 -4.95
N GLU A 69 -22.05 4.36 -3.87
CA GLU A 69 -21.37 4.16 -2.59
C GLU A 69 -20.42 2.95 -2.68
N PRO A 70 -19.29 2.95 -1.94
CA PRO A 70 -18.41 1.80 -1.86
C PRO A 70 -19.15 0.51 -1.43
N PRO A 71 -18.73 -0.68 -1.92
CA PRO A 71 -19.39 -1.94 -1.58
C PRO A 71 -19.41 -2.18 -0.07
N ARG A 72 -20.60 -2.34 0.51
CA ARG A 72 -20.75 -2.72 1.91
C ARG A 72 -20.71 -4.22 2.06
N ILE A 73 -19.86 -4.72 2.94
CA ILE A 73 -19.82 -6.14 3.31
C ILE A 73 -20.46 -6.37 4.68
N LYS A 74 -20.89 -7.59 4.94
CA LYS A 74 -21.26 -7.97 6.31
C LYS A 74 -19.99 -8.06 7.14
N SER A 75 -19.90 -7.23 8.18
CA SER A 75 -18.85 -7.35 9.20
C SER A 75 -19.33 -8.32 10.29
N ASP A 76 -18.42 -9.15 10.76
CA ASP A 76 -18.51 -9.96 11.97
C ASP A 76 -17.80 -9.32 13.18
N ASP A 77 -17.16 -8.15 12.99
CA ASP A 77 -16.60 -7.34 14.06
C ASP A 77 -17.69 -6.54 14.78
N ASP A 78 -17.55 -6.39 16.10
CA ASP A 78 -18.48 -5.60 16.92
C ASP A 78 -18.19 -4.11 16.68
N PRO A 79 -19.16 -3.31 16.19
CA PRO A 79 -18.97 -1.87 16.01
C PRO A 79 -18.67 -1.12 17.33
N ASN A 80 -18.89 -1.75 18.49
CA ASN A 80 -18.56 -1.20 19.80
C ASN A 80 -17.32 -1.86 20.43
N ARG A 81 -16.50 -2.58 19.66
CA ARG A 81 -15.28 -3.20 20.14
C ARG A 81 -14.39 -2.16 20.82
N LEU A 82 -13.98 -2.45 22.05
CA LEU A 82 -13.03 -1.65 22.80
C LEU A 82 -11.69 -2.37 22.85
N ASP A 83 -10.63 -1.67 22.47
CA ASP A 83 -9.26 -2.14 22.64
C ASP A 83 -8.54 -1.28 23.69
N HIS A 84 -8.47 -1.81 24.90
CA HIS A 84 -7.79 -1.15 26.01
C HIS A 84 -6.26 -1.09 25.84
N ASN A 85 -5.68 -1.86 24.92
CA ASN A 85 -4.23 -1.85 24.69
C ASN A 85 -3.76 -0.64 23.89
N LEU A 86 -4.66 0.06 23.19
CA LEU A 86 -4.32 1.25 22.40
C LEU A 86 -3.60 2.32 23.23
N ILE A 87 -3.96 2.49 24.51
CA ILE A 87 -3.33 3.47 25.39
C ILE A 87 -1.86 3.16 25.66
N ASN A 88 -1.46 1.89 25.58
CA ASN A 88 -0.10 1.44 25.83
C ASN A 88 0.81 1.55 24.59
N LEU A 89 0.24 1.78 23.41
CA LEU A 89 1.01 1.91 22.16
C LEU A 89 1.71 3.27 22.06
N LYS A 90 1.14 4.31 22.66
CA LYS A 90 1.73 5.65 22.67
C LYS A 90 2.77 5.75 23.79
N PRO A 91 4.04 6.06 23.49
CA PRO A 91 5.03 6.34 24.51
C PRO A 91 4.68 7.57 25.36
N GLU A 92 5.13 7.58 26.62
CA GLU A 92 5.02 8.75 27.49
C GLU A 92 5.89 9.91 26.98
N ASP A 93 7.10 9.61 26.50
CA ASP A 93 8.00 10.57 25.87
C ASP A 93 7.50 10.95 24.46
N SER A 94 7.21 12.23 24.26
CA SER A 94 6.74 12.78 22.99
C SER A 94 7.75 12.72 21.85
N LEU A 95 9.05 12.60 22.15
CA LEU A 95 10.11 12.48 21.14
C LEU A 95 10.34 11.04 20.69
N LYS A 96 9.78 10.06 21.42
CA LYS A 96 9.96 8.65 21.09
C LYS A 96 8.95 8.24 20.01
N PRO A 97 9.42 7.72 18.85
CA PRO A 97 8.52 7.25 17.81
C PRO A 97 7.80 5.96 18.25
N TYR A 98 6.69 5.68 17.58
CA TYR A 98 5.93 4.44 17.71
C TYR A 98 5.36 4.04 16.35
N ASP A 99 4.94 2.79 16.21
CA ASP A 99 4.33 2.29 14.99
C ASP A 99 2.83 2.65 14.94
N MET A 100 2.42 3.33 13.87
CA MET A 100 1.02 3.69 13.64
C MET A 100 0.17 2.51 13.16
N LYS A 101 0.76 1.50 12.52
CA LYS A 101 0.03 0.38 11.93
C LYS A 101 -0.80 -0.40 12.97
N PRO A 102 -0.30 -0.72 14.18
CA PRO A 102 -1.09 -1.36 15.23
C PRO A 102 -2.35 -0.57 15.63
N ILE A 103 -2.28 0.77 15.63
CA ILE A 103 -3.44 1.62 15.93
C ILE A 103 -4.46 1.53 14.80
N ILE A 104 -4.01 1.64 13.54
CA ILE A 104 -4.87 1.53 12.36
C ILE A 104 -5.57 0.16 12.36
N LEU A 105 -4.82 -0.92 12.56
CA LEU A 105 -5.36 -2.28 12.61
C LEU A 105 -6.39 -2.42 13.74
N SER A 106 -6.09 -1.95 14.95
CA SER A 106 -7.04 -2.02 16.07
C SER A 106 -8.37 -1.30 15.79
N ILE A 107 -8.38 -0.24 14.98
CA ILE A 107 -9.62 0.53 14.69
C ILE A 107 -10.45 -0.11 13.58
N LEU A 108 -9.81 -0.74 12.59
CA LEU A 108 -10.49 -1.30 11.43
C LEU A 108 -11.13 -2.66 11.72
N ASP A 109 -12.21 -2.96 10.99
CA ASP A 109 -12.92 -4.23 11.07
C ASP A 109 -11.94 -5.39 10.90
N ASN A 110 -12.00 -6.37 11.81
CA ASN A 110 -11.19 -7.59 11.79
C ASN A 110 -9.68 -7.37 11.76
N ASN A 111 -9.21 -6.20 12.22
CA ASN A 111 -7.82 -5.80 12.13
C ASN A 111 -7.25 -5.89 10.71
N ASN A 112 -8.06 -5.60 9.69
CA ASN A 112 -7.65 -5.70 8.30
C ASN A 112 -7.40 -4.32 7.68
N PHE A 113 -6.19 -4.12 7.17
CA PHE A 113 -5.76 -2.92 6.49
C PHE A 113 -5.07 -3.27 5.17
N PHE A 114 -5.54 -2.68 4.09
CA PHE A 114 -4.97 -2.85 2.76
C PHE A 114 -4.15 -1.61 2.40
N GLU A 115 -2.85 -1.67 2.73
CA GLU A 115 -1.92 -0.56 2.61
C GLU A 115 -1.54 -0.27 1.15
N ILE A 116 -1.54 1.01 0.77
CA ILE A 116 -1.13 1.51 -0.53
C ILE A 116 0.25 2.15 -0.36
N HIS A 117 1.16 1.97 -1.33
CA HIS A 117 2.50 2.58 -1.26
C HIS A 117 3.32 2.14 -0.03
N GLU A 118 3.12 0.92 0.50
CA GLU A 118 3.82 0.44 1.71
C GLU A 118 5.35 0.63 1.68
N LEU A 119 5.96 0.57 0.49
CA LEU A 119 7.40 0.68 0.32
C LEU A 119 7.89 2.10 -0.02
N PHE A 120 6.99 3.05 -0.28
CA PHE A 120 7.30 4.42 -0.72
C PHE A 120 6.81 5.46 0.29
N ALA A 121 7.67 6.43 0.64
CA ALA A 121 7.34 7.52 1.57
C ALA A 121 6.75 7.02 2.92
N GLN A 122 7.42 6.04 3.53
CA GLN A 122 6.99 5.32 4.75
C GLN A 122 6.82 6.19 6.02
N ASN A 123 7.07 7.49 5.92
CA ASN A 123 6.76 8.47 6.96
C ASN A 123 5.25 8.83 7.01
N VAL A 124 4.45 8.40 6.03
CA VAL A 124 2.98 8.49 6.01
C VAL A 124 2.40 7.15 5.58
N VAL A 125 1.35 6.70 6.27
CA VAL A 125 0.64 5.45 5.94
C VAL A 125 -0.69 5.79 5.29
N VAL A 126 -0.97 5.19 4.12
CA VAL A 126 -2.23 5.32 3.39
C VAL A 126 -2.74 3.95 2.99
N GLY A 127 -4.05 3.76 2.96
CA GLY A 127 -4.63 2.45 2.66
C GLY A 127 -6.13 2.45 2.76
N PHE A 128 -6.71 1.29 2.47
CA PHE A 128 -8.13 1.03 2.63
C PHE A 128 -8.39 0.15 3.84
N GLY A 129 -9.46 0.46 4.57
CA GLY A 129 -9.99 -0.36 5.64
C GLY A 129 -11.49 -0.55 5.51
N ARG A 130 -12.10 -1.22 6.49
CA ARG A 130 -13.56 -1.14 6.67
C ARG A 130 -13.90 -0.81 8.11
N MET A 131 -15.01 -0.10 8.30
CA MET A 131 -15.64 0.13 9.60
C MET A 131 -17.12 -0.20 9.50
N ASN A 132 -17.60 -1.15 10.30
CA ASN A 132 -18.97 -1.69 10.23
C ASN A 132 -19.39 -2.08 8.79
N GLY A 133 -18.44 -2.69 8.08
CA GLY A 133 -18.58 -3.19 6.72
C GLY A 133 -18.47 -2.15 5.62
N ARG A 134 -18.24 -0.87 5.94
CA ARG A 134 -18.10 0.23 4.95
C ARG A 134 -16.63 0.54 4.72
N THR A 135 -16.22 0.72 3.46
CA THR A 135 -14.85 1.16 3.12
C THR A 135 -14.54 2.53 3.71
N VAL A 136 -13.33 2.68 4.27
CA VAL A 136 -12.72 3.93 4.73
C VAL A 136 -11.28 4.06 4.25
#